data_AF-A0AAP7CIH6-F1
#
_entry.id   AF-A0AAP7CIH6-F1
#
_cell.length_a   1.000
_cell.length_b   1.000
_cell.length_c   1.000
_cell.angle_alpha   90.00
_cell.angle_beta   90.00
_cell.angle_gamma   90.00
#
_symmetry.space_group_name_H-M   'P 1'
#
loop_
_entity.id
_entity.type
_entity.pdbx_description
1 polymer ?
#
loop_
_entity_poly.entity_id
_entity_poly.type
_entity_poly.pdbx_seq_one_letter_code
_entity_poly.pdbx_strand_id
1 'polypeptide(L)'
;MIKVVFGIMIGFSATILYLVLDHRLDFNHSLSVNVVIAMATIIATMIHFDSQHKARKDRVWDMNKSVLLELAHALSEVIEGTENEIDNLHGNYEGFEKNKVKPYVFKNIKDKVDYALTVYRPLMDEKLIKIIEKHNEQDIKVTREVDVEDLDHLEAYETMLAEHKNLYKALLKFMGDISGVRNT
;
A
#
# COMPACT_ATOMS: atom_id res chain seq x y z
N MET A 1 1.19 -0.38 -24.18
CA MET A 1 1.91 0.86 -24.53
C MET A 1 3.23 0.63 -25.27
N ILE A 2 4.19 -0.13 -24.73
CA ILE A 2 5.51 -0.31 -25.36
C ILE A 2 5.46 -0.79 -26.82
N LYS A 3 4.58 -1.76 -27.14
CA LYS A 3 4.40 -2.25 -28.52
C LYS A 3 3.85 -1.18 -29.48
N VAL A 4 3.00 -0.28 -28.98
CA VAL A 4 2.43 0.83 -29.77
C VAL A 4 3.47 1.92 -30.00
N VAL A 5 4.26 2.26 -28.99
CA VAL A 5 5.35 3.24 -29.08
C VAL A 5 6.44 2.78 -30.05
N PHE A 6 6.83 1.50 -29.98
CA PHE A 6 7.75 0.91 -30.96
C PHE A 6 7.16 0.91 -32.36
N GLY A 7 5.87 0.62 -32.53
CA GLY A 7 5.18 0.70 -33.81
C GLY A 7 5.21 2.10 -34.41
N ILE A 8 4.95 3.13 -33.60
CA ILE A 8 5.00 4.54 -34.04
C ILE A 8 6.42 4.94 -34.43
N MET A 9 7.42 4.58 -33.62
CA MET A 9 8.83 4.89 -33.91
C MET A 9 9.33 4.24 -35.20
N ILE A 10 9.01 2.96 -35.41
CA ILE A 10 9.40 2.22 -36.62
C ILE A 10 8.66 2.79 -37.83
N GLY A 11 7.34 3.04 -37.70
CA GLY A 11 6.52 3.61 -38.76
C GLY A 11 7.04 4.98 -39.19
N PHE A 12 7.26 5.89 -38.25
CA PHE A 12 7.75 7.25 -38.54
C PHE A 12 9.16 7.25 -39.14
N SER A 13 10.04 6.37 -38.65
CA SER A 13 11.39 6.20 -39.22
C SER A 13 11.33 5.69 -40.65
N ALA A 14 10.44 4.74 -40.96
CA ALA A 14 10.25 4.21 -42.31
C ALA A 14 9.69 5.28 -43.28
N THR A 15 8.76 6.12 -42.83
CA THR A 15 8.20 7.22 -43.65
C THR A 15 9.27 8.25 -44.01
N ILE A 16 10.18 8.56 -43.09
CA ILE A 16 11.27 9.51 -43.34
C ILE A 16 12.32 8.90 -44.25
N LEU A 17 12.64 7.61 -44.09
CA LEU A 17 13.53 6.89 -44.99
C LEU A 17 12.99 6.89 -46.43
N TYR A 18 11.67 6.71 -46.58
CA TYR A 18 10.98 6.83 -47.87
C TYR A 18 11.08 8.25 -48.44
N LEU A 19 10.82 9.31 -47.64
CA LEU A 19 10.92 10.70 -48.07
C LEU A 19 12.35 11.12 -48.45
N VAL A 20 13.38 10.54 -47.83
CA VAL A 20 14.80 10.79 -48.16
C VAL A 20 15.19 10.09 -49.48
N LEU A 21 14.64 8.90 -49.74
CA LEU A 21 14.86 8.15 -50.99
C LEU A 21 14.14 8.79 -52.18
N ASP A 22 13.02 9.49 -51.97
CA ASP A 22 12.33 10.26 -53.00
C ASP A 22 12.97 11.65 -53.19
N HIS A 23 14.02 11.70 -54.00
CA HIS A 23 14.81 12.91 -54.33
C HIS A 23 14.02 14.06 -55.01
N ARG A 24 12.69 13.94 -55.18
CA ARG A 24 11.84 14.96 -55.81
C ARG A 24 11.32 16.03 -54.84
N LEU A 25 11.48 15.82 -53.54
CA LEU A 25 11.05 16.74 -52.50
C LEU A 25 12.28 17.49 -51.95
N ASP A 26 12.31 18.81 -52.13
CA ASP A 26 13.38 19.72 -51.65
C ASP A 26 13.27 19.92 -50.12
N PHE A 27 13.24 18.82 -49.39
CA PHE A 27 12.97 18.77 -47.96
C PHE A 27 14.29 18.90 -47.19
N ASN A 28 14.34 19.79 -46.20
CA ASN A 28 15.54 19.98 -45.39
C ASN A 28 15.80 18.73 -44.53
N HIS A 29 16.64 17.82 -45.03
CA HIS A 29 16.96 16.55 -44.39
C HIS A 29 17.52 16.73 -42.98
N SER A 30 18.29 17.81 -42.73
CA SER A 30 18.83 18.12 -41.41
C SER A 30 17.73 18.43 -40.39
N LEU A 31 16.71 19.20 -40.79
CA LEU A 31 15.57 19.51 -39.94
C LEU A 31 14.76 18.24 -39.60
N SER A 32 14.48 17.41 -40.62
CA SER A 32 13.70 16.17 -40.44
C SER A 32 14.38 15.19 -39.47
N VAL A 33 15.69 14.95 -39.65
CA VAL A 33 16.47 14.07 -38.77
C VAL A 33 16.53 14.59 -37.34
N ASN A 34 16.74 15.90 -37.15
CA ASN A 34 16.77 16.51 -35.81
C ASN A 34 15.43 16.38 -35.07
N VAL A 35 14.29 16.49 -35.78
CA VAL A 35 12.96 16.28 -35.19
C VAL A 35 12.78 14.83 -34.75
N VAL A 36 13.22 13.85 -35.54
CA VAL A 36 13.16 12.42 -35.17
C VAL A 36 13.98 12.14 -33.92
N ILE A 37 15.21 12.64 -33.89
CA ILE A 37 16.10 12.46 -32.75
C ILE A 37 15.48 13.08 -31.49
N ALA A 38 14.92 14.30 -31.60
CA ALA A 38 14.24 14.95 -30.48
C ALA A 38 13.04 14.12 -29.98
N MET A 39 12.18 13.62 -30.87
CA MET A 39 11.03 12.78 -30.51
C MET A 39 11.46 11.45 -29.87
N ALA A 40 12.48 10.79 -30.42
CA ALA A 40 13.07 9.59 -29.85
C ALA A 40 13.59 9.83 -28.42
N THR A 41 14.24 10.96 -28.20
CA THR A 41 14.79 11.36 -26.90
C THR A 41 13.68 11.63 -25.87
N ILE A 42 12.58 12.28 -26.28
CA ILE A 42 11.42 12.52 -25.41
C ILE A 42 10.75 11.20 -25.02
N ILE A 43 10.56 10.29 -25.97
CA ILE A 43 9.97 8.98 -25.71
C ILE A 43 10.87 8.15 -24.79
N ALA A 44 12.18 8.14 -25.05
CA ALA A 44 13.15 7.40 -24.24
C ALA A 44 13.19 7.94 -22.79
N THR A 45 13.17 9.26 -22.61
CA THR A 45 13.12 9.87 -21.27
C THR A 45 11.81 9.57 -20.56
N MET A 46 10.67 9.57 -21.28
CA MET A 46 9.37 9.20 -20.71
C MET A 46 9.35 7.74 -20.22
N ILE A 47 9.84 6.80 -21.03
CA ILE A 47 9.94 5.38 -20.64
C ILE A 47 10.89 5.21 -19.45
N HIS A 48 12.04 5.89 -19.49
CA HIS A 48 13.02 5.82 -18.40
C HIS A 48 12.44 6.35 -17.09
N PHE A 49 11.70 7.47 -17.14
CA PHE A 49 11.06 8.04 -15.97
C PHE A 49 10.01 7.10 -15.37
N ASP A 50 9.14 6.52 -16.21
CA ASP A 50 8.12 5.55 -15.77
C ASP A 50 8.78 4.30 -15.16
N SER A 51 9.82 3.77 -15.80
CA SER A 51 10.59 2.63 -15.29
C SER A 51 11.25 2.93 -13.93
N GLN A 52 11.86 4.11 -13.78
CA GLN A 52 12.45 4.56 -12.51
C GLN A 52 11.40 4.73 -11.42
N HIS A 53 10.23 5.27 -11.77
CA HIS A 53 9.13 5.43 -10.82
C HIS A 53 8.62 4.07 -10.31
N LYS A 54 8.42 3.10 -11.22
CA LYS A 54 8.04 1.74 -10.85
C LYS A 54 9.10 1.05 -10.00
N ALA A 55 10.38 1.15 -10.38
CA ALA A 55 11.48 0.57 -9.62
C ALA A 55 11.60 1.15 -8.20
N ARG A 56 11.29 2.44 -8.01
CA ARG A 56 11.21 3.04 -6.67
C ARG A 56 10.10 2.43 -5.83
N LYS A 57 8.90 2.27 -6.39
CA LYS A 57 7.77 1.61 -5.69
C LYS A 57 8.09 0.17 -5.32
N ASP A 58 8.64 -0.60 -6.26
CA ASP A 58 9.02 -2.00 -6.03
C ASP A 58 10.06 -2.10 -4.90
N ARG A 59 11.04 -1.18 -4.84
CA ARG A 59 12.03 -1.13 -3.76
C ARG A 59 11.41 -0.79 -2.40
N VAL A 60 10.49 0.16 -2.35
CA VAL A 60 9.78 0.53 -1.11
C VAL A 60 8.91 -0.63 -0.62
N TRP A 61 8.24 -1.34 -1.54
CA TRP A 61 7.52 -2.56 -1.23
C TRP A 61 8.45 -3.62 -0.66
N ASP A 62 9.53 -3.97 -1.37
CA ASP A 62 10.45 -5.05 -0.96
C ASP A 62 11.08 -4.79 0.41
N MET A 63 11.46 -3.54 0.69
CA MET A 63 12.06 -3.12 1.96
C MET A 63 11.07 -3.20 3.15
N ASN A 64 9.79 -2.91 2.92
CA ASN A 64 8.78 -2.87 4.00
C ASN A 64 7.90 -4.14 4.07
N LYS A 65 8.02 -5.04 3.09
CA LYS A 65 7.08 -6.15 2.89
C LYS A 65 6.88 -7.01 4.12
N SER A 66 7.96 -7.41 4.81
CA SER A 66 7.83 -8.30 5.97
C SER A 66 7.01 -7.63 7.07
N VAL A 67 7.33 -6.39 7.42
CA VAL A 67 6.66 -5.64 8.48
C VAL A 67 5.20 -5.38 8.15
N LEU A 68 4.90 -4.99 6.90
CA LEU A 68 3.52 -4.76 6.48
C LEU A 68 2.70 -6.06 6.52
N LEU A 69 3.27 -7.19 6.09
CA LEU A 69 2.59 -8.49 6.13
C LEU A 69 2.40 -8.99 7.56
N GLU A 70 3.41 -8.84 8.42
CA GLU A 70 3.33 -9.21 9.83
C GLU A 70 2.31 -8.36 10.59
N LEU A 71 2.27 -7.05 10.34
CA LEU A 71 1.27 -6.15 10.92
C LEU A 71 -0.14 -6.49 10.42
N ALA A 72 -0.29 -6.79 9.11
CA ALA A 72 -1.57 -7.20 8.55
C ALA A 72 -2.06 -8.52 9.16
N HIS A 73 -1.15 -9.48 9.37
CA HIS A 73 -1.49 -10.74 10.01
C HIS A 73 -1.90 -10.54 11.47
N ALA A 74 -1.11 -9.79 12.25
CA ALA A 74 -1.43 -9.47 13.64
C ALA A 74 -2.77 -8.74 13.77
N LEU A 75 -3.09 -7.82 12.83
CA LEU A 75 -4.38 -7.14 12.78
C LEU A 75 -5.53 -8.11 12.50
N SER A 76 -5.36 -9.05 11.57
CA SER A 76 -6.37 -10.07 11.31
C SER A 76 -6.62 -10.94 12.55
N GLU A 77 -5.56 -11.34 13.26
CA GLU A 77 -5.70 -12.16 14.46
C GLU A 77 -6.35 -11.40 15.62
N VAL A 78 -6.01 -10.12 15.83
CA VAL A 78 -6.65 -9.33 16.90
C VAL A 78 -8.09 -8.99 16.56
N ILE A 79 -8.45 -8.74 15.30
CA ILE A 79 -9.85 -8.54 14.90
C ILE A 79 -10.68 -9.77 15.26
N GLU A 80 -10.22 -10.97 14.87
CA GLU A 80 -10.89 -12.23 15.20
C GLU A 80 -10.93 -12.45 16.72
N GLY A 81 -9.84 -12.16 17.43
CA GLY A 81 -9.77 -12.24 18.89
C GLY A 81 -10.78 -11.33 19.59
N THR A 82 -10.89 -10.07 19.15
CA THR A 82 -11.82 -9.09 19.71
C THR A 82 -13.27 -9.44 19.39
N GLU A 83 -13.58 -9.91 18.18
CA GLU A 83 -14.92 -10.41 17.84
C GLU A 83 -15.33 -11.58 18.74
N ASN A 84 -14.42 -12.53 18.96
CA ASN A 84 -14.65 -13.65 19.86
C ASN A 84 -14.87 -13.22 21.32
N GLU A 85 -14.16 -12.20 21.83
CA GLU A 85 -14.41 -11.66 23.17
C GLU A 85 -15.79 -10.99 23.28
N ILE A 86 -16.18 -10.22 22.27
CA ILE A 86 -17.52 -9.60 22.21
C ILE A 86 -18.61 -10.68 22.23
N ASP A 87 -18.46 -11.72 21.42
CA ASP A 87 -19.40 -12.85 21.40
C ASP A 87 -19.44 -13.57 22.76
N ASN A 88 -18.30 -13.76 23.41
CA ASN A 88 -18.19 -14.36 24.73
C ASN A 88 -18.87 -13.54 25.83
N LEU A 89 -18.87 -12.21 25.73
CA LEU A 89 -19.54 -11.30 26.66
C LEU A 89 -21.07 -11.32 26.46
N HIS A 90 -21.54 -11.51 25.23
CA HIS A 90 -22.97 -11.67 24.93
C HIS A 90 -23.51 -13.08 25.19
N GLY A 91 -22.66 -14.10 25.19
CA GLY A 91 -23.04 -15.49 25.41
C GLY A 91 -23.47 -15.79 26.85
N ASN A 92 -24.77 -15.65 27.14
CA ASN A 92 -25.33 -15.87 28.48
C ASN A 92 -26.42 -16.97 28.55
N TYR A 93 -26.52 -17.82 27.54
CA TYR A 93 -27.54 -18.88 27.46
C TYR A 93 -26.99 -20.28 27.78
N GLU A 94 -27.89 -21.17 28.20
CA GLU A 94 -27.56 -22.54 28.56
C GLU A 94 -27.05 -23.32 27.33
N GLY A 95 -25.84 -23.88 27.43
CA GLY A 95 -25.16 -24.56 26.32
C GLY A 95 -24.27 -23.67 25.45
N PHE A 96 -24.07 -22.40 25.80
CA PHE A 96 -23.08 -21.55 25.12
C PHE A 96 -21.64 -22.02 25.41
N GLU A 97 -20.89 -22.34 24.36
CA GLU A 97 -19.46 -22.63 24.45
C GLU A 97 -18.66 -21.38 24.11
N LYS A 98 -17.77 -20.97 25.02
CA LYS A 98 -16.92 -19.79 24.80
C LYS A 98 -15.98 -20.00 23.62
N ASN A 99 -15.95 -19.03 22.72
CA ASN A 99 -14.98 -18.93 21.65
C ASN A 99 -13.57 -18.81 22.25
N LYS A 100 -12.62 -19.56 21.68
CA LYS A 100 -11.22 -19.54 22.13
C LYS A 100 -10.50 -18.33 21.56
N VAL A 101 -10.01 -17.47 22.45
CA VAL A 101 -9.13 -16.35 22.09
C VAL A 101 -7.69 -16.75 22.36
N LYS A 102 -6.83 -16.56 21.35
CA LYS A 102 -5.41 -16.85 21.50
C LYS A 102 -4.78 -15.83 22.46
N PRO A 103 -4.08 -16.25 23.52
CA PRO A 103 -3.66 -15.35 24.60
C PRO A 103 -2.63 -14.29 24.19
N TYR A 104 -1.99 -14.45 23.03
CA TYR A 104 -0.94 -13.55 22.56
C TYR A 104 -1.43 -12.43 21.64
N VAL A 105 -2.68 -12.44 21.17
CA VAL A 105 -3.12 -11.57 20.05
C VAL A 105 -3.02 -10.08 20.38
N PHE A 106 -3.47 -9.67 21.57
CA PHE A 106 -3.43 -8.29 22.03
C PHE A 106 -1.99 -7.79 22.24
N LYS A 107 -1.12 -8.65 22.79
CA LYS A 107 0.30 -8.32 22.93
C LYS A 107 1.00 -8.24 21.56
N ASN A 108 0.71 -9.19 20.67
CA ASN A 108 1.34 -9.27 19.36
C ASN A 108 1.02 -8.03 18.52
N ILE A 109 -0.24 -7.57 18.48
CA ILE A 109 -0.55 -6.34 17.74
C ILE A 109 0.17 -5.13 18.31
N LYS A 110 0.24 -5.00 19.64
CA LYS A 110 0.96 -3.91 20.31
C LYS A 110 2.43 -3.90 19.92
N ASP A 111 3.10 -5.04 20.04
CA ASP A 111 4.51 -5.18 19.68
C ASP A 111 4.76 -4.82 18.20
N LYS A 112 3.85 -5.19 17.28
CA LYS A 112 3.96 -4.87 15.85
C LYS A 112 3.69 -3.39 15.53
N VAL A 113 2.73 -2.77 16.20
CA VAL A 113 2.45 -1.33 16.09
C VAL A 113 3.63 -0.51 16.60
N ASP A 114 4.16 -0.85 17.77
CA ASP A 114 5.33 -0.18 18.35
C ASP A 114 6.55 -0.34 17.44
N TYR A 115 6.80 -1.54 16.91
CA TYR A 115 7.90 -1.77 15.97
C TYR A 115 7.75 -0.95 14.68
N ALA A 116 6.53 -0.84 14.14
CA ALA A 116 6.25 -0.03 12.95
C ALA A 116 6.51 1.46 13.21
N LEU A 117 6.09 1.99 14.37
CA LEU A 117 6.25 3.41 14.72
C LEU A 117 7.67 3.80 15.14
N THR A 118 8.45 2.88 15.70
CA THR A 118 9.79 3.17 16.22
C THR A 118 10.89 2.90 15.20
N VAL A 119 10.84 1.77 14.51
CA VAL A 119 11.92 1.31 13.61
C VAL A 119 11.61 1.61 12.15
N TYR A 120 10.38 1.34 11.72
CA TYR A 120 10.00 1.40 10.30
C TYR A 120 9.35 2.71 9.86
N ARG A 121 9.09 3.62 10.79
CA ARG A 121 8.54 4.94 10.53
C ARG A 121 9.26 5.72 9.41
N PRO A 122 10.61 5.77 9.33
CA PRO A 122 11.28 6.51 8.25
C PRO A 122 11.08 5.90 6.85
N LEU A 123 10.64 4.64 6.78
CA LEU A 123 10.55 3.84 5.55
C LEU A 123 9.11 3.72 5.04
N MET A 124 8.13 4.22 5.79
CA MET A 124 6.71 4.13 5.51
C MET A 124 6.12 5.46 5.03
N ASP A 125 4.99 5.38 4.35
CA ASP A 125 4.23 6.57 3.92
C ASP A 125 3.64 7.32 5.13
N GLU A 126 3.73 8.65 5.10
CA GLU A 126 3.28 9.53 6.18
C GLU A 126 1.80 9.32 6.53
N LYS A 127 0.98 9.01 5.53
CA LYS A 127 -0.45 8.77 5.71
C LYS A 127 -0.70 7.47 6.47
N LEU A 128 0.06 6.42 6.19
CA LEU A 128 -0.02 5.16 6.94
C LEU A 128 0.46 5.35 8.38
N ILE A 129 1.57 6.07 8.58
CA ILE A 129 2.12 6.36 9.92
C ILE A 129 1.07 7.04 10.78
N LYS A 130 0.41 8.10 10.29
CA LYS A 130 -0.64 8.81 11.01
C LYS A 130 -1.80 7.91 11.44
N ILE A 131 -2.17 6.93 10.62
CA ILE A 131 -3.24 5.98 10.94
C ILE A 131 -2.80 5.01 12.04
N ILE A 132 -1.55 4.54 12.00
CA ILE A 132 -0.98 3.67 13.03
C ILE A 132 -0.82 4.44 14.35
N GLU A 133 -0.39 5.71 14.31
CA GLU A 133 -0.32 6.56 15.51
C GLU A 133 -1.69 6.75 16.14
N LYS A 134 -2.70 7.11 15.34
CA LYS A 134 -4.08 7.24 15.83
C LYS A 134 -4.57 5.94 16.48
N HIS A 135 -4.29 4.79 15.86
CA HIS A 135 -4.64 3.49 16.42
C HIS A 135 -3.98 3.25 17.78
N ASN A 136 -2.68 3.54 17.91
CA ASN A 136 -1.93 3.38 19.15
C ASN A 136 -2.40 4.36 20.25
N GLU A 137 -2.68 5.61 19.89
CA GLU A 137 -3.23 6.61 20.81
C GLU A 137 -4.60 6.17 21.35
N GLN A 138 -5.44 5.58 20.50
CA GLN A 138 -6.73 5.05 20.92
C GLN A 138 -6.58 3.81 21.82
N ASP A 139 -5.64 2.91 21.54
CA ASP A 139 -5.34 1.75 22.39
C ASP A 139 -4.93 2.19 23.80
N ILE A 140 -4.01 3.16 23.90
CA ILE A 140 -3.56 3.75 25.16
C ILE A 140 -4.74 4.40 25.90
N LYS A 141 -5.58 5.15 25.18
CA LYS A 141 -6.73 5.84 25.75
C LYS A 141 -7.75 4.84 26.31
N VAL A 142 -8.16 3.84 25.52
CA VAL A 142 -9.14 2.83 25.93
C VAL A 142 -8.62 2.01 27.11
N THR A 143 -7.33 1.63 27.09
CA THR A 143 -6.71 0.93 28.22
C THR A 143 -6.81 1.74 29.51
N ARG A 144 -6.50 3.05 29.43
CA ARG A 144 -6.61 3.96 30.58
C ARG A 144 -8.06 4.08 31.06
N GLU A 145 -9.01 4.21 30.15
CA GLU A 145 -10.43 4.36 30.47
C GLU A 145 -10.99 3.10 31.16
N VAL A 146 -10.55 1.91 30.74
CA VAL A 146 -10.87 0.65 31.42
C VAL A 146 -10.24 0.57 32.81
N ASP A 147 -8.96 0.93 32.95
CA ASP A 147 -8.22 0.75 34.20
C ASP A 147 -8.54 1.80 35.28
N VAL A 148 -8.95 3.02 34.88
CA VAL A 148 -9.04 4.19 35.77
C VAL A 148 -10.41 4.84 35.77
N GLU A 149 -11.16 4.72 34.68
CA GLU A 149 -12.43 5.44 34.46
C GLU A 149 -13.65 4.49 34.45
N ASP A 150 -13.45 3.21 34.81
CA ASP A 150 -14.45 2.15 34.85
C ASP A 150 -15.23 1.99 33.53
N LEU A 151 -14.56 2.19 32.38
CA LEU A 151 -15.16 1.92 31.07
C LEU A 151 -15.54 0.44 30.95
N ASP A 152 -16.75 0.18 30.46
CA ASP A 152 -17.23 -1.18 30.28
C ASP A 152 -16.37 -1.94 29.26
N HIS A 153 -16.04 -3.20 29.57
CA HIS A 153 -15.18 -4.01 28.73
C HIS A 153 -15.76 -4.28 27.34
N LEU A 154 -17.09 -4.40 27.20
CA LEU A 154 -17.73 -4.57 25.90
C LEU A 154 -17.54 -3.32 25.06
N GLU A 155 -17.78 -2.14 25.63
CA GLU A 155 -17.59 -0.86 24.95
C GLU A 155 -16.13 -0.65 24.53
N ALA A 156 -15.19 -1.05 25.38
CA ALA A 156 -13.76 -1.04 25.06
C ALA A 156 -13.42 -1.96 23.86
N TYR A 157 -13.93 -3.19 23.85
CA TYR A 157 -13.71 -4.13 22.75
C TYR A 157 -14.36 -3.66 21.44
N GLU A 158 -15.59 -3.15 21.48
CA GLU A 158 -16.26 -2.61 20.29
C GLU A 158 -15.50 -1.41 19.69
N THR A 159 -15.03 -0.52 20.57
CA THR A 159 -14.22 0.65 20.16
C THR A 159 -12.93 0.20 19.49
N MET A 160 -12.18 -0.71 20.12
CA MET A 160 -10.93 -1.20 19.57
C MET A 160 -11.12 -2.04 18.31
N LEU A 161 -12.20 -2.83 18.21
CA LEU A 161 -12.54 -3.58 17.01
C LEU A 161 -12.71 -2.65 15.79
N ALA A 162 -13.40 -1.52 15.98
CA ALA A 162 -13.59 -0.54 14.92
C ALA A 162 -12.24 0.05 14.45
N GLU A 163 -11.35 0.40 15.38
CA GLU A 163 -10.03 0.93 15.04
C GLU A 163 -9.11 -0.12 14.42
N HIS A 164 -9.11 -1.37 14.90
CA HIS A 164 -8.37 -2.47 14.26
C HIS A 164 -8.81 -2.68 12.82
N LYS A 165 -10.12 -2.72 12.56
CA LYS A 165 -10.69 -2.84 11.20
C LYS A 165 -10.30 -1.65 10.31
N ASN A 166 -10.31 -0.43 10.86
CA ASN A 166 -9.91 0.77 10.14
C ASN A 166 -8.44 0.72 9.73
N LEU A 167 -7.54 0.42 10.67
CA LEU A 167 -6.12 0.27 10.40
C LEU A 167 -5.84 -0.87 9.40
N TYR A 168 -6.50 -2.02 9.56
CA TYR A 168 -6.37 -3.15 8.63
C TYR A 168 -6.76 -2.78 7.19
N LYS A 169 -7.89 -2.09 7.02
CA LYS A 169 -8.33 -1.62 5.70
C LYS A 169 -7.36 -0.61 5.08
N ALA A 170 -6.85 0.32 5.89
CA ALA A 170 -5.86 1.30 5.44
C ALA A 170 -4.54 0.63 5.02
N LEU A 171 -4.08 -0.34 5.79
CA LEU A 171 -2.87 -1.11 5.51
C LEU A 171 -3.00 -1.93 4.23
N LEU A 172 -4.10 -2.68 4.06
CA LEU A 172 -4.35 -3.44 2.83
C LEU A 172 -4.42 -2.55 1.59
N LYS A 173 -5.05 -1.37 1.72
CA LYS A 173 -5.07 -0.37 0.64
C LYS A 173 -3.66 0.08 0.29
N PHE A 174 -2.86 0.46 1.30
CA PHE A 174 -1.47 0.87 1.11
C PHE A 174 -0.65 -0.22 0.42
N MET A 175 -0.73 -1.46 0.91
CA MET A 175 -0.06 -2.62 0.30
C MET A 175 -0.49 -2.84 -1.15
N GLY A 176 -1.78 -2.71 -1.46
CA GLY A 176 -2.29 -2.82 -2.84
C GLY A 176 -1.76 -1.72 -3.77
N ASP A 177 -1.65 -0.49 -3.25
CA ASP A 177 -1.18 0.68 -4.02
C ASP A 177 0.34 0.60 -4.30
N ILE A 178 1.15 0.11 -3.35
CA ILE A 178 2.60 0.01 -3.51
C ILE A 178 3.05 -1.27 -4.24
N SER A 179 2.32 -2.38 -4.08
CA SER A 179 2.64 -3.66 -4.77
C SER A 179 2.34 -3.61 -6.27
N GLY A 180 1.61 -2.60 -6.74
CA GLY A 180 1.27 -2.44 -8.16
C GLY A 180 0.28 -3.47 -8.69
N VAL A 181 -0.30 -4.32 -7.83
CA VAL A 181 -1.34 -5.29 -8.18
C VAL A 181 -2.65 -4.59 -8.53
N ARG A 182 -2.90 -3.41 -7.95
CA ARG A 182 -4.10 -2.60 -8.19
C ARG A 182 -3.98 -1.67 -9.41
N ASN A 183 -3.22 -2.10 -10.42
CA ASN A 183 -3.14 -1.44 -11.73
C ASN A 183 -4.07 -2.14 -12.73
N THR A 184 -5.37 -1.98 -12.52
CA THR A 184 -6.44 -2.14 -13.53
C THR A 184 -7.52 -1.13 -13.24
#